data_AF-A0A534X1Y9-F1
#
_entry.id   AF-A0A534X1Y9-F1
#
_cell.length_a   1.000
_cell.length_b   1.000
_cell.length_c   1.000
_cell.angle_alpha   90.00
_cell.angle_beta   90.00
_cell.angle_gamma   90.00
#
_symmetry.space_group_name_H-M   'P 1'
#
loop_
_entity.id
_entity.type
_entity.pdbx_description
1 polymer ?
#
loop_
_entity_poly.entity_id
_entity_poly.type
_entity_poly.pdbx_seq_one_letter_code
_entity_poly.pdbx_strand_id
1 'polypeptide(L)'
;MVTRARDGGPFAREVEHTADLGLEIEAPTLALLFERAGLAMLGLMADLGRVEPRERRALGVEAEGREQLLHDWLQALLVALGVNGFLACELDIQQLSDRVVRGTMCGEPFDAARHEIYTEIKGATYHQLAVRETESGWWARVIFDV
;
A
#
# COMPACT_ATOMS: atom_id res chain seq x y z
N MET A 1 -6.25 -29.42 -0.33
CA MET A 1 -5.28 -30.55 -0.29
C MET A 1 -5.50 -31.35 1.00
N VAL A 2 -5.54 -32.68 0.92
CA VAL A 2 -5.95 -33.59 2.01
C VAL A 2 -4.81 -33.76 3.02
N THR A 3 -4.93 -33.13 4.19
CA THR A 3 -4.14 -33.48 5.38
C THR A 3 -4.83 -34.67 6.06
N ARG A 4 -4.09 -35.68 6.54
CA ARG A 4 -4.66 -36.89 7.17
C ARG A 4 -4.88 -36.65 8.67
N ALA A 5 -6.13 -36.62 9.11
CA ALA A 5 -6.51 -36.73 10.52
C ALA A 5 -6.70 -38.21 10.91
N ARG A 6 -6.77 -38.50 12.21
CA ARG A 6 -6.84 -39.88 12.74
C ARG A 6 -8.14 -40.61 12.36
N ASP A 7 -9.15 -39.85 12.02
CA ASP A 7 -10.44 -40.21 11.47
C ASP A 7 -10.43 -39.92 9.96
N GLY A 8 -10.64 -40.95 9.15
CA GLY A 8 -10.44 -40.93 7.69
C GLY A 8 -11.47 -40.12 6.89
N GLY A 9 -11.79 -38.89 7.31
CA GLY A 9 -12.72 -37.99 6.64
C GLY A 9 -12.08 -36.65 6.23
N PRO A 10 -12.69 -35.92 5.28
CA PRO A 10 -12.30 -34.54 5.01
C PRO A 10 -12.69 -33.66 6.20
N PHE A 11 -11.70 -33.07 6.87
CA PHE A 11 -11.95 -32.21 8.04
C PHE A 11 -11.89 -30.71 7.71
N ALA A 12 -11.58 -30.35 6.45
CA ALA A 12 -11.52 -28.96 6.01
C ALA A 12 -12.06 -28.83 4.58
N ARG A 13 -12.71 -27.69 4.32
CA ARG A 13 -13.13 -27.24 2.99
C ARG A 13 -12.70 -25.78 2.84
N GLU A 14 -12.09 -25.46 1.71
CA GLU A 14 -11.84 -24.07 1.33
C GLU A 14 -13.17 -23.35 1.05
N VAL A 15 -13.30 -22.12 1.54
CA VAL A 15 -14.46 -21.27 1.30
C VAL A 15 -13.97 -20.12 0.44
N GLU A 16 -14.75 -19.74 -0.58
CA GLU A 16 -14.46 -18.54 -1.37
C GLU A 16 -14.38 -17.33 -0.45
N HIS A 17 -13.27 -16.60 -0.55
CA HIS A 17 -13.06 -15.35 0.17
C HIS A 17 -12.62 -14.30 -0.86
N THR A 18 -13.53 -13.40 -1.19
CA THR A 18 -13.23 -12.20 -1.99
C THR A 18 -13.29 -11.00 -1.06
N ALA A 19 -12.19 -10.74 -0.38
CA ALA A 19 -11.94 -9.48 0.29
C ALA A 19 -10.78 -8.79 -0.42
N ASP A 20 -11.03 -8.41 -1.68
CA ASP A 20 -10.08 -7.73 -2.53
C ASP A 20 -10.56 -6.28 -2.74
N LEU A 21 -9.80 -5.31 -2.24
CA LEU A 21 -10.06 -3.89 -2.52
C LEU A 21 -9.14 -3.44 -3.65
N GLY A 22 -9.71 -2.90 -4.73
CA GLY A 22 -8.94 -2.37 -5.86
C GLY A 22 -8.88 -0.85 -5.90
N LEU A 23 -7.71 -0.29 -6.21
CA LEU A 23 -7.56 1.12 -6.57
C LEU A 23 -7.09 1.26 -8.02
N GLU A 24 -7.66 2.23 -8.72
CA GLU A 24 -7.10 2.79 -9.94
C GLU A 24 -6.67 4.22 -9.63
N ILE A 25 -5.42 4.54 -9.91
CA ILE A 25 -4.82 5.84 -9.60
C ILE A 25 -4.33 6.45 -10.91
N GLU A 26 -4.62 7.72 -11.12
CA GLU A 26 -4.08 8.52 -12.22
C GLU A 26 -3.25 9.67 -11.70
N ALA A 27 -2.21 10.06 -12.42
CA ALA A 27 -1.40 11.22 -12.11
C ALA A 27 -0.69 11.78 -13.37
N PRO A 28 -0.41 13.10 -13.43
CA PRO A 28 0.33 13.69 -14.55
C PRO A 28 1.80 13.25 -14.60
N THR A 29 2.38 12.77 -13.49
CA THR A 29 3.77 12.29 -13.42
C THR A 29 3.84 10.98 -12.63
N LEU A 30 4.86 10.16 -12.93
CA LEU A 30 5.08 8.89 -12.23
C LEU A 30 5.36 9.10 -10.73
N ALA A 31 6.03 10.18 -10.35
CA ALA A 31 6.24 10.54 -8.94
C ALA A 31 4.92 10.80 -8.23
N LEU A 32 4.08 11.65 -8.81
CA LEU A 32 2.78 11.94 -8.23
C LEU A 32 1.86 10.70 -8.22
N LEU A 33 2.06 9.74 -9.14
CA LEU A 33 1.35 8.46 -9.12
C LEU A 33 1.69 7.65 -7.86
N PHE A 34 2.97 7.53 -7.51
CA PHE A 34 3.42 6.80 -6.34
C PHE A 34 3.02 7.49 -5.03
N GLU A 35 3.05 8.84 -5.00
CA GLU A 35 2.53 9.62 -3.88
C GLU A 35 1.03 9.38 -3.70
N ARG A 36 0.24 9.53 -4.77
CA ARG A 36 -1.22 9.29 -4.73
C ARG A 36 -1.56 7.87 -4.36
N ALA A 37 -0.83 6.87 -4.86
CA ALA A 37 -1.05 5.47 -4.52
C ALA A 37 -0.84 5.21 -3.03
N GLY A 38 0.24 5.74 -2.45
CA GLY A 38 0.52 5.61 -1.02
C GLY A 38 -0.53 6.32 -0.16
N LEU A 39 -0.88 7.56 -0.50
CA LEU A 39 -1.91 8.33 0.22
C LEU A 39 -3.30 7.71 0.08
N ALA A 40 -3.65 7.20 -1.10
CA ALA A 40 -4.93 6.53 -1.32
C ALA A 40 -5.02 5.24 -0.48
N MET A 41 -3.97 4.42 -0.45
CA MET A 41 -3.92 3.23 0.39
C MET A 41 -4.05 3.58 1.88
N LEU A 42 -3.27 4.55 2.38
CA LEU A 42 -3.35 4.97 3.78
C LEU A 42 -4.73 5.59 4.10
N GLY A 43 -5.31 6.33 3.15
CA GLY A 43 -6.66 6.89 3.25
C GLY A 43 -7.78 5.86 3.19
N LEU A 44 -7.54 4.66 2.66
CA LEU A 44 -8.45 3.53 2.83
C LEU A 44 -8.36 2.93 4.24
N MET A 45 -7.25 3.12 4.95
CA MET A 45 -7.06 2.58 6.29
C MET A 45 -7.51 3.55 7.38
N ALA A 46 -7.22 4.85 7.23
CA ALA A 46 -7.40 5.87 8.27
C ALA A 46 -7.71 7.27 7.70
N ASP A 47 -8.38 8.11 8.51
CA ASP A 47 -8.72 9.49 8.14
C ASP A 47 -7.45 10.37 8.22
N LEU A 48 -6.80 10.54 7.07
CA LEU A 48 -5.56 11.32 6.97
C LEU A 48 -5.76 12.81 7.32
N GLY A 49 -6.99 13.32 7.32
CA GLY A 49 -7.29 14.70 7.72
C GLY A 49 -7.12 14.96 9.21
N ARG A 50 -7.02 13.90 10.03
CA ARG A 50 -6.76 13.98 11.48
C ARG A 50 -5.29 13.85 11.86
N VAL A 51 -4.46 13.54 10.88
CA VAL A 51 -3.03 13.30 11.02
C VAL A 51 -2.29 14.60 10.74
N GLU A 52 -1.44 15.01 11.67
CA GLU A 52 -0.66 16.23 11.53
C GLU A 52 0.75 15.92 10.97
N PRO A 53 1.28 16.72 10.02
CA PRO A 53 2.60 16.52 9.43
C PRO A 53 3.72 17.02 10.36
N ARG A 54 3.87 16.40 11.54
CA ARG A 54 4.79 16.84 12.61
C ARG A 54 6.21 16.30 12.45
N GLU A 55 6.33 15.08 11.95
CA GLU A 55 7.59 14.37 11.77
C GLU A 55 7.78 14.03 10.29
N ARG A 56 9.02 14.17 9.80
CA ARG A 56 9.41 13.75 8.45
C ARG A 56 10.37 12.57 8.55
N ARG A 57 10.09 11.49 7.83
CA ARG A 57 10.93 10.30 7.75
C ARG A 57 11.26 9.97 6.30
N ALA A 58 12.51 9.57 6.06
CA ALA A 58 12.91 9.10 4.73
C ALA A 58 12.35 7.69 4.47
N LEU A 59 11.92 7.45 3.24
CA LEU A 59 11.52 6.13 2.76
C LEU A 59 12.10 5.90 1.37
N GLY A 60 12.56 4.68 1.12
CA GLY A 60 12.96 4.29 -0.22
C GLY A 60 13.00 2.79 -0.37
N VAL A 61 12.72 2.34 -1.59
CA VAL A 61 12.77 0.93 -1.98
C VAL A 61 13.42 0.81 -3.35
N GLU A 62 13.96 -0.38 -3.62
CA GLU A 62 14.55 -0.75 -4.90
C GLU A 62 13.92 -2.06 -5.37
N ALA A 63 13.66 -2.18 -6.67
CA ALA A 63 12.98 -3.33 -7.28
C ALA A 63 13.42 -3.52 -8.74
N GLU A 64 13.05 -4.65 -9.36
CA GLU A 64 13.53 -4.96 -10.73
C GLU A 64 12.70 -4.30 -11.84
N GLY A 65 11.52 -3.75 -11.52
CA GLY A 65 10.63 -3.04 -12.44
C GLY A 65 9.54 -2.21 -11.72
N ARG A 66 8.79 -1.40 -12.49
CA ARG A 66 7.86 -0.39 -11.95
C ARG A 66 6.71 -0.96 -11.13
N GLU A 67 6.12 -2.06 -11.57
CA GLU A 67 5.05 -2.73 -10.84
C GLU A 67 5.55 -3.22 -9.48
N GLN A 68 6.67 -3.96 -9.47
CA GLN A 68 7.28 -4.40 -8.22
C GLN A 68 7.70 -3.22 -7.34
N LEU A 69 8.21 -2.14 -7.94
CA LEU A 69 8.58 -0.93 -7.22
C LEU A 69 7.36 -0.29 -6.54
N LEU A 70 6.21 -0.24 -7.21
CA LEU A 70 4.96 0.26 -6.62
C LEU A 70 4.48 -0.67 -5.49
N HIS A 71 4.52 -1.99 -5.70
CA HIS A 71 4.18 -2.96 -4.68
C HIS A 71 5.05 -2.76 -3.43
N ASP A 72 6.37 -2.73 -3.58
CA ASP A 72 7.30 -2.61 -2.45
C ASP A 72 7.22 -1.24 -1.76
N TRP A 73 6.90 -0.18 -2.51
CA TRP A 73 6.63 1.14 -1.96
C TRP A 73 5.41 1.15 -1.04
N LEU A 74 4.29 0.58 -1.51
CA LEU A 74 3.06 0.44 -0.72
C LEU A 74 3.29 -0.47 0.49
N GLN A 75 4.02 -1.58 0.32
CA GLN A 75 4.37 -2.47 1.43
C GLN A 75 5.22 -1.75 2.49
N ALA A 76 6.17 -0.90 2.07
CA ALA A 76 7.01 -0.16 3.00
C ALA A 76 6.21 0.89 3.80
N LEU A 77 5.19 1.50 3.20
CA LEU A 77 4.23 2.37 3.90
C LEU A 77 3.35 1.57 4.89
N LEU A 78 2.88 0.38 4.51
CA LEU A 78 2.16 -0.52 5.43
C LEU A 78 3.01 -0.91 6.63
N VAL A 79 4.29 -1.23 6.41
CA VAL A 79 5.23 -1.53 7.51
C VAL A 79 5.44 -0.30 8.39
N ALA A 80 5.59 0.89 7.80
CA ALA A 80 5.73 2.13 8.56
C ALA A 80 4.55 2.35 9.52
N LEU A 81 3.31 2.06 9.08
CA LEU A 81 2.13 2.13 9.94
C LEU A 81 2.05 0.94 10.92
N GLY A 82 1.98 -0.28 10.41
CA GLY A 82 1.64 -1.47 11.19
C GLY A 82 2.75 -1.96 12.13
N VAL A 83 4.02 -1.69 11.80
CA VAL A 83 5.17 -2.12 12.62
C VAL A 83 5.79 -0.93 13.36
N ASN A 84 6.01 0.19 12.68
CA ASN A 84 6.67 1.35 13.28
C ASN A 84 5.69 2.34 13.92
N GLY A 85 4.38 2.11 13.80
CA GLY A 85 3.35 2.96 14.38
C GLY A 85 3.37 4.38 13.81
N PHE A 86 3.75 4.57 12.54
CA PHE A 86 3.86 5.89 11.92
C PHE A 86 2.80 6.05 10.83
N LEU A 87 1.88 6.98 11.02
CA LEU A 87 0.83 7.27 10.05
C LEU A 87 1.22 8.51 9.25
N ALA A 88 1.43 8.33 7.95
CA ALA A 88 1.77 9.40 7.03
C ALA A 88 0.50 10.07 6.44
N CYS A 89 0.55 11.39 6.28
CA CYS A 89 -0.49 12.20 5.64
C CYS A 89 0.01 12.97 4.42
N GLU A 90 1.33 13.07 4.24
CA GLU A 90 1.96 13.64 3.06
C GLU A 90 3.10 12.72 2.59
N LEU A 91 3.27 12.61 1.27
CA LEU A 91 4.37 11.91 0.63
C LEU A 91 5.01 12.85 -0.39
N ASP A 92 6.33 12.88 -0.43
CA ASP A 92 7.12 13.70 -1.35
C ASP A 92 8.22 12.84 -1.97
N ILE A 93 8.10 12.55 -3.26
CA ILE A 93 9.05 11.71 -4.01
C ILE A 93 10.12 12.58 -4.64
N GLN A 94 11.36 12.33 -4.22
CA GLN A 94 12.53 13.12 -4.57
C GLN A 94 13.37 12.45 -5.66
N GLN A 95 13.34 11.12 -5.72
CA GLN A 95 14.02 10.34 -6.73
C GLN A 95 13.12 9.20 -7.19
N LEU A 96 12.95 9.08 -8.50
CA LEU A 96 12.19 7.99 -9.09
C LEU A 96 12.80 7.55 -10.42
N SER A 97 12.88 6.24 -10.57
CA SER A 97 13.25 5.54 -11.80
C SER A 97 12.45 4.24 -11.88
N ASP A 98 12.70 3.43 -12.89
CA ASP A 98 12.03 2.13 -13.04
C ASP A 98 12.37 1.12 -11.94
N ARG A 99 13.42 1.39 -11.16
CA ARG A 99 13.98 0.45 -10.17
C ARG A 99 14.18 1.02 -8.78
N VAL A 100 13.99 2.31 -8.61
CA VAL A 100 14.28 3.00 -7.34
C VAL A 100 13.24 4.07 -7.13
N VAL A 101 12.63 4.11 -5.95
CA VAL A 101 11.88 5.25 -5.43
C VAL A 101 12.50 5.67 -4.11
N ARG A 102 12.75 6.96 -3.95
CA ARG A 102 13.16 7.57 -2.68
C ARG A 102 12.41 8.86 -2.48
N GLY A 103 11.99 9.07 -1.25
CA GLY A 103 11.26 10.26 -0.88
C GLY A 103 11.15 10.37 0.63
N THR A 104 10.20 11.19 1.04
CA THR A 104 9.89 11.40 2.44
C THR A 104 8.40 11.22 2.69
N MET A 105 8.09 10.68 3.86
CA MET A 105 6.74 10.68 4.42
C MET A 105 6.67 11.68 5.56
N CYS A 106 5.60 12.46 5.62
CA CYS A 106 5.32 13.36 6.74
C CYS A 106 4.02 12.95 7.43
N GLY A 107 4.03 13.01 8.76
CA GLY A 107 2.92 12.56 9.58
C GLY A 107 3.33 12.53 11.04
N GLU A 108 2.79 11.58 11.79
CA GLU A 108 3.05 11.45 13.22
C GLU A 108 2.87 10.01 13.72
N PRO A 109 3.35 9.69 14.93
CA PRO A 109 3.04 8.42 15.56
C PRO A 109 1.52 8.19 15.68
N PHE A 110 1.10 6.96 15.41
CA PHE A 110 -0.30 6.56 15.53
C PHE A 110 -0.78 6.71 16.98
N ASP A 111 -1.86 7.46 17.17
CA ASP A 111 -2.50 7.69 18.46
C ASP A 111 -3.94 7.14 18.41
N ALA A 112 -4.21 6.07 19.14
CA ALA A 112 -5.52 5.41 19.18
C ALA A 112 -6.65 6.29 19.77
N ALA A 113 -6.33 7.41 20.43
CA ALA A 113 -7.34 8.36 20.90
C ALA A 113 -7.78 9.33 19.79
N ARG A 114 -6.98 9.49 18.74
CA ARG A 114 -7.21 10.46 17.64
C ARG A 114 -7.48 9.77 16.31
N HIS A 115 -6.79 8.67 16.06
CA HIS A 115 -6.79 7.93 14.80
C HIS A 115 -7.54 6.60 14.98
N GLU A 116 -8.32 6.25 13.97
CA GLU A 116 -9.05 5.00 13.89
C GLU A 116 -8.66 4.29 12.58
N ILE A 117 -8.40 2.98 12.67
CA ILE A 117 -8.18 2.14 11.49
C ILE A 117 -9.52 1.49 11.14
N TYR A 118 -10.15 1.94 10.06
CA TYR A 118 -11.45 1.40 9.62
C TYR A 118 -11.32 0.28 8.60
N THR A 119 -10.18 0.16 7.91
CA THR A 119 -9.89 -0.98 7.04
C THR A 119 -8.47 -1.44 7.30
N GLU A 120 -8.32 -2.72 7.64
CA GLU A 120 -7.03 -3.36 7.75
C GLU A 120 -6.61 -3.80 6.34
N ILE A 121 -5.56 -3.19 5.79
CA ILE A 121 -4.93 -3.67 4.57
C ILE A 121 -3.71 -4.49 4.98
N LYS A 122 -3.70 -5.77 4.61
CA LYS A 122 -2.60 -6.71 4.91
C LYS A 122 -1.43 -6.56 3.94
N GLY A 123 -1.72 -6.20 2.69
CA GLY A 123 -0.69 -6.06 1.66
C GLY A 123 -1.25 -5.66 0.30
N ALA A 124 -0.41 -5.01 -0.51
CA ALA A 124 -0.63 -4.93 -1.95
C ALA A 124 -0.35 -6.30 -2.58
N THR A 125 -1.16 -6.71 -3.55
CA THR A 125 -0.98 -7.97 -4.27
C THR A 125 -0.43 -7.73 -5.67
N TYR A 126 0.22 -8.75 -6.24
CA TYR A 126 0.57 -8.76 -7.67
C TYR A 126 -0.64 -9.05 -8.59
N HIS A 127 -1.81 -9.36 -8.03
CA HIS A 127 -2.99 -9.65 -8.82
C HIS A 127 -3.47 -8.39 -9.55
N GLN A 128 -3.40 -8.41 -10.89
CA GLN A 128 -3.74 -7.27 -11.75
C GLN A 128 -2.96 -5.98 -11.48
N LEU A 129 -1.82 -6.08 -10.81
CA LEU A 129 -0.91 -4.95 -10.60
C LEU A 129 -0.40 -4.45 -11.96
N ALA A 130 -0.54 -3.16 -12.21
CA ALA A 130 -0.09 -2.55 -13.45
C ALA A 130 0.30 -1.09 -13.22
N VAL A 131 1.35 -0.65 -13.92
CA VAL A 131 1.77 0.76 -13.97
C VAL A 131 2.06 1.10 -15.43
N ARG A 132 1.36 2.11 -15.98
CA ARG A 132 1.41 2.43 -17.41
C ARG A 132 1.44 3.92 -17.64
N GLU A 133 2.18 4.33 -18.65
CA GLU A 133 2.09 5.66 -19.23
C GLU A 133 0.83 5.75 -20.09
N THR A 134 0.12 6.87 -20.00
CA THR A 134 -1.09 7.18 -20.76
C THR A 134 -0.89 8.47 -21.54
N GLU A 135 -1.83 8.82 -22.41
CA GLU A 135 -1.75 10.07 -23.20
C GLU A 135 -1.69 11.34 -22.32
N SER A 136 -2.23 11.27 -21.10
CA SER A 136 -2.35 12.39 -20.16
C SER A 136 -1.47 12.27 -18.91
N GLY A 137 -0.57 11.29 -18.86
CA GLY A 137 0.32 11.06 -17.74
C GLY A 137 0.52 9.58 -17.43
N TRP A 138 0.11 9.17 -16.24
CA TRP A 138 0.36 7.85 -15.70
C TRP A 138 -0.89 7.28 -15.03
N TRP A 139 -1.02 5.97 -15.10
CA TRP A 139 -2.09 5.21 -14.48
C TRP A 139 -1.51 3.97 -13.78
N ALA A 140 -2.08 3.62 -12.64
CA ALA A 140 -1.79 2.37 -11.94
C ALA A 140 -3.06 1.68 -11.47
N ARG A 141 -3.02 0.35 -11.41
CA ARG A 141 -4.00 -0.48 -10.70
C ARG A 141 -3.28 -1.33 -9.67
N VAL A 142 -3.85 -1.40 -8.48
CA VAL A 142 -3.40 -2.29 -7.39
C VAL A 142 -4.61 -2.92 -6.70
N ILE A 143 -4.49 -4.19 -6.36
CA ILE A 143 -5.48 -4.93 -5.56
C ILE A 143 -4.85 -5.25 -4.22
N PHE A 144 -5.58 -5.01 -3.15
CA PHE A 144 -5.16 -5.22 -1.77
C PHE A 144 -5.85 -6.43 -1.15
N ASP A 145 -5.09 -7.19 -0.36
CA ASP A 145 -5.62 -8.16 0.60
C ASP A 145 -6.05 -7.38 1.86
N VAL A 146 -7.33 -7.46 2.23
CA VAL A 146 -7.89 -6.82 3.43
C VAL A 146 -8.30 -7.85 4.47
#